data_AF-A0A376ZFJ4-F1
#
_entry.id   AF-A0A376ZFJ4-F1
#
_cell.length_a   1.000
_cell.length_b   1.000
_cell.length_c   1.000
_cell.angle_alpha   90.00
_cell.angle_beta   90.00
_cell.angle_gamma   90.00
#
_symmetry.space_group_name_H-M   'P 1'
#
loop_
_entity.id
_entity.type
_entity.pdbx_description
1 polymer ?
#
loop_
_entity_poly.entity_id
_entity_poly.type
_entity_poly.pdbx_seq_one_letter_code
_entity_poly.pdbx_strand_id
1 'polypeptide(L)'
;MTVAGDWERQTDQTIRENSMTREVTTDEEIRKVVARETTVQATDKTTVLGTATLLAGAVVHISEGDYSVGTSGNLTVTCSKDNSVSVGRNVKRDVAGNVTDDVKGDVTSNVSGALTEKISGIRRSVAQAQQLIAPVVKLGSEEINVLTLLTDTLDVVRELAETAASHTHPNTGASGQAAQFTATANKTGTLKSKYGPLIA
;
A
#
# COMPACT_ATOMS: atom_id res chain seq x y z
N MET A 1 -22.56 32.00 54.93
CA MET A 1 -23.31 30.73 54.78
C MET A 1 -24.15 30.87 53.53
N THR A 2 -23.77 30.25 52.42
CA THR A 2 -24.66 30.08 51.26
C THR A 2 -25.69 29.03 51.64
N VAL A 3 -26.96 29.42 51.64
CA VAL A 3 -28.09 28.50 51.87
C VAL A 3 -28.37 27.80 50.55
N ALA A 4 -28.50 26.46 50.57
CA ALA A 4 -28.88 25.69 49.39
C ALA A 4 -30.28 26.14 48.91
N GLY A 5 -30.42 26.40 47.61
CA GLY A 5 -31.65 26.90 47.01
C GLY A 5 -31.85 26.26 45.65
N ASP A 6 -32.47 25.07 45.65
CA ASP A 6 -32.78 24.35 44.43
C ASP A 6 -33.88 25.10 43.64
N TRP A 7 -33.77 25.10 42.31
CA TRP A 7 -34.77 25.68 41.41
C TRP A 7 -35.14 24.69 40.32
N GLU A 8 -36.43 24.53 40.06
CA GLU A 8 -36.97 23.61 39.06
C GLU A 8 -37.92 24.34 38.10
N ARG A 9 -37.81 24.03 36.81
CA ARG A 9 -38.74 24.48 35.77
C ARG A 9 -39.36 23.26 35.10
N GLN A 10 -40.67 23.12 35.19
CA GLN A 10 -41.42 22.05 34.53
C GLN A 10 -42.58 22.65 33.71
N THR A 11 -42.79 22.13 32.51
CA THR A 11 -43.94 22.46 31.66
C THR A 11 -44.14 21.34 30.63
N ASP A 12 -45.39 21.13 30.23
CA ASP A 12 -45.81 20.33 29.07
C ASP A 12 -45.80 21.15 27.76
N GLN A 13 -45.50 22.44 27.85
CA GLN A 13 -45.45 23.39 26.75
C GLN A 13 -44.00 23.75 26.36
N THR A 14 -43.87 24.73 25.47
CA THR A 14 -42.56 25.17 24.98
C THR A 14 -41.85 26.10 25.97
N ILE A 15 -40.58 25.80 26.27
CA ILE A 15 -39.64 26.77 26.84
C ILE A 15 -38.88 27.43 25.69
N ARG A 16 -38.87 28.77 25.62
CA ARG A 16 -38.03 29.55 24.69
C ARG A 16 -37.07 30.42 25.49
N GLU A 17 -35.79 30.36 25.13
CA GLU A 17 -34.74 31.20 25.69
C GLU A 17 -34.12 31.99 24.55
N ASN A 18 -34.23 33.32 24.60
CA ASN A 18 -33.59 34.22 23.65
C ASN A 18 -32.72 35.20 24.44
N SER A 19 -31.44 35.27 24.10
CA SER A 19 -30.47 36.07 24.82
C SER A 19 -29.34 36.48 23.87
N MET A 20 -28.79 37.67 24.06
CA MET A 20 -27.57 38.09 23.37
C MET A 20 -26.34 37.29 23.83
N THR A 21 -26.28 36.97 25.12
CA THR A 21 -25.21 36.20 25.73
C THR A 21 -25.80 35.26 26.76
N ARG A 22 -25.30 34.03 26.80
CA ARG A 22 -25.64 33.02 27.79
C ARG A 22 -24.36 32.42 28.33
N GLU A 23 -24.19 32.48 29.64
CA GLU A 23 -23.12 31.81 30.37
C GLU A 23 -23.77 30.77 31.29
N VAL A 24 -23.24 29.56 31.30
CA VAL A 24 -23.70 28.48 32.18
C VAL A 24 -22.47 27.92 32.86
N THR A 25 -22.41 28.08 34.17
CA THR A 25 -21.34 27.57 35.02
C THR A 25 -21.96 26.63 36.03
N THR A 26 -21.52 25.39 36.04
CA THR A 26 -22.02 24.34 36.94
C THR A 26 -20.91 23.33 37.18
N ASP A 27 -20.96 22.66 38.33
CA ASP A 27 -20.04 21.56 38.65
C ASP A 27 -20.43 20.29 37.88
N GLU A 28 -21.73 20.06 37.67
CA GLU A 28 -22.29 18.94 36.92
C GLU A 28 -23.46 19.40 36.04
N GLU A 29 -23.50 18.94 34.78
CA GLU A 29 -24.64 19.14 33.88
C GLU A 29 -25.06 17.81 33.28
N ILE A 30 -26.35 17.48 33.42
CA ILE A 30 -26.96 16.31 32.78
C ILE A 30 -28.08 16.79 31.86
N ARG A 31 -28.01 16.42 30.58
CA ARG A 31 -29.09 16.65 29.61
C ARG A 31 -29.62 15.33 29.08
N LYS A 32 -30.89 15.05 29.33
CA LYS A 32 -31.62 13.95 28.71
C LYS A 32 -32.63 14.52 27.72
N VAL A 33 -32.39 14.31 26.43
CA VAL A 33 -33.22 14.82 25.33
C VAL A 33 -33.57 13.69 24.39
N VAL A 34 -34.75 13.77 23.75
CA VAL A 34 -35.19 12.78 22.75
C VAL A 34 -34.60 13.10 21.39
N ALA A 35 -34.60 14.38 21.01
CA ALA A 35 -33.98 14.89 19.79
C ALA A 35 -33.34 16.25 20.10
N ARG A 36 -32.22 16.54 19.44
CA ARG A 36 -31.54 17.83 19.51
C ARG A 36 -31.00 18.17 18.12
N GLU A 37 -31.32 19.37 17.67
CA GLU A 37 -30.67 20.02 16.54
C GLU A 37 -29.89 21.22 17.06
N THR A 38 -28.72 21.49 16.49
CA THR A 38 -27.90 22.64 16.86
C THR A 38 -27.28 23.20 15.59
N THR A 39 -27.53 24.47 15.34
CA THR A 39 -26.92 25.22 14.25
C THR A 39 -25.99 26.25 14.85
N VAL A 40 -24.68 26.09 14.63
CA VAL A 40 -23.68 27.09 14.98
C VAL A 40 -23.22 27.74 13.68
N GLN A 41 -23.52 29.02 13.49
CA GLN A 41 -23.22 29.74 12.24
C GLN A 41 -21.76 30.22 12.15
N ALA A 42 -21.03 30.14 13.28
CA ALA A 42 -19.65 30.57 13.40
C ALA A 42 -18.84 29.47 14.11
N THR A 43 -17.83 29.86 14.90
CA THR A 43 -16.96 28.91 15.59
C THR A 43 -17.69 28.18 16.71
N ASP A 44 -17.68 26.85 16.65
CA ASP A 44 -17.96 25.98 17.79
C ASP A 44 -16.64 25.43 18.36
N LYS A 45 -16.41 25.65 19.65
CA LYS A 45 -15.21 25.15 20.35
C LYS A 45 -15.63 24.38 21.58
N THR A 46 -15.35 23.08 21.56
CA THR A 46 -15.46 22.22 22.74
C THR A 46 -14.06 21.91 23.26
N THR A 47 -13.85 22.05 24.57
CA THR A 47 -12.61 21.65 25.26
C THR A 47 -12.97 20.72 26.39
N VAL A 48 -12.51 19.47 26.31
CA VAL A 48 -12.72 18.46 27.35
C VAL A 48 -11.35 18.13 27.93
N LEU A 49 -11.15 18.43 29.22
CA LEU A 49 -9.89 18.11 29.90
C LEU A 49 -9.81 16.63 30.30
N GLY A 50 -10.96 16.00 30.51
CA GLY A 50 -11.09 14.56 30.73
C GLY A 50 -11.41 13.80 29.43
N THR A 51 -12.08 12.67 29.58
CA THR A 51 -12.49 11.82 28.44
C THR A 51 -13.79 12.32 27.82
N ALA A 52 -13.82 12.44 26.49
CA ALA A 52 -15.05 12.61 25.71
C ALA A 52 -15.41 11.28 25.03
N THR A 53 -16.64 10.80 25.24
CA THR A 53 -17.13 9.54 24.65
C THR A 53 -18.40 9.79 23.84
N LEU A 54 -18.43 9.31 22.59
CA LEU A 54 -19.62 9.33 21.72
C LEU A 54 -20.08 7.90 21.44
N LEU A 55 -21.25 7.53 21.97
CA LEU A 55 -21.97 6.32 21.60
C LEU A 55 -23.17 6.72 20.74
N ALA A 56 -23.11 6.44 19.45
CA ALA A 56 -24.17 6.76 18.51
C ALA A 56 -24.43 5.57 17.57
N GLY A 57 -25.66 5.43 17.10
CA GLY A 57 -26.01 4.42 16.09
C GLY A 57 -25.31 4.67 14.76
N ALA A 58 -25.21 5.94 14.35
CA ALA A 58 -24.46 6.39 13.18
C ALA A 58 -23.77 7.72 13.48
N VAL A 59 -22.60 7.93 12.88
CA VAL A 59 -21.82 9.18 12.95
C VAL A 59 -21.40 9.53 11.54
N VAL A 60 -21.61 10.79 11.14
CA VAL A 60 -21.23 11.31 9.83
C VAL A 60 -20.47 12.62 10.05
N HIS A 61 -19.22 12.68 9.61
CA HIS A 61 -18.41 13.90 9.63
C HIS A 61 -18.26 14.39 8.18
N ILE A 62 -18.66 15.63 7.93
CA ILE A 62 -18.54 16.29 6.63
C ILE A 62 -17.88 17.64 6.90
N SER A 63 -16.80 17.91 6.18
CA SER A 63 -16.11 19.20 6.18
C SER A 63 -15.92 19.63 4.73
N GLU A 64 -16.24 20.87 4.41
CA GLU A 64 -15.93 21.48 3.10
C GLU A 64 -14.47 21.94 3.04
N GLY A 65 -13.90 22.29 4.20
CA GLY A 65 -12.49 22.64 4.35
C GLY A 65 -11.67 21.47 4.90
N ASP A 66 -10.55 21.82 5.54
CA ASP A 66 -9.65 20.83 6.12
C ASP A 66 -10.35 20.00 7.23
N TYR A 67 -10.00 18.72 7.30
CA TYR A 67 -10.42 17.81 8.36
C TYR A 67 -9.18 17.12 8.93
N SER A 68 -8.93 17.29 10.22
CA SER A 68 -7.74 16.75 10.88
C SER A 68 -8.12 15.95 12.13
N VAL A 69 -7.38 14.86 12.35
CA VAL A 69 -7.44 14.03 13.55
C VAL A 69 -6.02 13.83 14.03
N GLY A 70 -5.74 14.22 15.27
CA GLY A 70 -4.40 14.15 15.86
C GLY A 70 -4.47 13.64 17.30
N THR A 71 -3.44 12.89 17.69
CA THR A 71 -3.27 12.39 19.06
C THR A 71 -1.78 12.38 19.39
N SER A 72 -1.43 12.68 20.64
CA SER A 72 -0.07 12.49 21.16
C SER A 72 0.18 11.06 21.64
N GLY A 73 -0.89 10.28 21.83
CA GLY A 73 -0.83 8.86 22.18
C GLY A 73 -1.14 7.96 20.98
N ASN A 74 -1.87 6.88 21.24
CA ASN A 74 -2.24 5.92 20.20
C ASN A 74 -3.53 6.34 19.49
N LEU A 75 -3.60 6.06 18.18
CA LEU A 75 -4.83 6.10 17.39
C LEU A 75 -5.19 4.66 17.01
N THR A 76 -6.38 4.20 17.38
CA THR A 76 -6.90 2.87 17.01
C THR A 76 -8.20 3.05 16.23
N VAL A 77 -8.27 2.39 15.08
CA VAL A 77 -9.47 2.34 14.22
C VAL A 77 -9.85 0.88 14.04
N THR A 78 -11.09 0.53 14.35
CA THR A 78 -11.60 -0.85 14.23
C THR A 78 -12.91 -0.83 13.47
N CYS A 79 -13.03 -1.68 12.46
CA CYS A 79 -14.24 -1.89 11.70
C CYS A 79 -14.47 -3.41 11.57
N SER A 80 -15.67 -3.88 11.89
CA SER A 80 -16.02 -5.30 11.81
C SER A 80 -16.48 -5.75 10.42
N LYS A 81 -16.68 -4.80 9.50
CA LYS A 81 -17.12 -5.03 8.13
C LYS A 81 -16.12 -4.34 7.19
N ASP A 82 -16.61 -3.51 6.29
CA ASP A 82 -15.79 -2.88 5.26
C ASP A 82 -15.22 -1.54 5.71
N ASN A 83 -13.98 -1.28 5.31
CA ASN A 83 -13.35 0.03 5.40
C ASN A 83 -12.97 0.49 3.99
N SER A 84 -13.62 1.55 3.50
CA SER A 84 -13.38 2.10 2.16
C SER A 84 -12.76 3.49 2.27
N VAL A 85 -11.70 3.71 1.48
CA VAL A 85 -10.98 4.99 1.44
C VAL A 85 -10.84 5.41 -0.02
N SER A 86 -11.33 6.61 -0.34
CA SER A 86 -11.22 7.21 -1.67
C SER A 86 -10.61 8.61 -1.53
N VAL A 87 -9.58 8.89 -2.32
CA VAL A 87 -8.84 10.15 -2.30
C VAL A 87 -8.68 10.62 -3.74
N GLY A 88 -9.17 11.82 -4.05
CA GLY A 88 -9.17 12.34 -5.43
C GLY A 88 -7.80 12.75 -5.96
N ARG A 89 -6.78 12.82 -5.09
CA ARG A 89 -5.42 13.23 -5.46
C ARG A 89 -4.37 12.29 -4.85
N ASN A 90 -3.67 12.72 -3.81
CA ASN A 90 -2.48 12.02 -3.30
C ASN A 90 -2.71 11.47 -1.90
N VAL A 91 -2.11 10.31 -1.63
CA VAL A 91 -1.93 9.77 -0.28
C VAL A 91 -0.44 9.80 0.05
N LYS A 92 -0.10 10.34 1.24
CA LYS A 92 1.26 10.31 1.78
C LYS A 92 1.23 9.66 3.16
N ARG A 93 2.10 8.67 3.38
CA ARG A 93 2.22 7.92 4.63
C ARG A 93 3.67 7.94 5.09
N ASP A 94 3.94 8.68 6.16
CA ASP A 94 5.26 8.73 6.80
C ASP A 94 5.18 7.98 8.14
N VAL A 95 6.03 6.97 8.34
CA VAL A 95 6.06 6.14 9.55
C VAL A 95 7.50 6.04 10.03
N ALA A 96 7.78 6.50 11.25
CA ALA A 96 9.12 6.44 11.83
C ALA A 96 9.48 5.04 12.36
N GLY A 97 8.48 4.27 12.77
CA GLY A 97 8.62 2.88 13.19
C GLY A 97 8.36 1.90 12.05
N ASN A 98 7.70 0.78 12.38
CA ASN A 98 7.42 -0.28 11.42
C ASN A 98 6.00 -0.18 10.85
N VAL A 99 5.82 -0.73 9.66
CA VAL A 99 4.51 -1.06 9.09
C VAL A 99 4.36 -2.58 9.11
N THR A 100 3.18 -3.05 9.50
CA THR A 100 2.82 -4.48 9.47
C THR A 100 1.40 -4.61 8.98
N ASP A 101 1.21 -5.41 7.92
CA ASP A 101 -0.09 -5.74 7.36
C ASP A 101 -0.27 -7.27 7.46
N ASP A 102 -1.25 -7.72 8.26
CA ASP A 102 -1.66 -9.13 8.37
C ASP A 102 -3.00 -9.32 7.65
N VAL A 103 -2.93 -9.70 6.38
CA VAL A 103 -4.10 -9.88 5.51
C VAL A 103 -4.39 -11.36 5.36
N LYS A 104 -5.60 -11.79 5.73
CA LYS A 104 -6.03 -13.20 5.63
C LYS A 104 -6.52 -13.58 4.23
N GLY A 105 -6.99 -12.60 3.47
CA GLY A 105 -7.39 -12.76 2.07
C GLY A 105 -6.31 -12.25 1.11
N ASP A 106 -6.76 -11.85 -0.08
CA ASP A 106 -5.87 -11.38 -1.14
C ASP A 106 -5.51 -9.90 -1.01
N VAL A 107 -4.34 -9.54 -1.53
CA VAL A 107 -3.91 -8.16 -1.73
C VAL A 107 -3.78 -7.91 -3.22
N THR A 108 -4.56 -6.96 -3.73
CA THR A 108 -4.50 -6.50 -5.12
C THR A 108 -3.97 -5.08 -5.19
N SER A 109 -2.97 -4.82 -6.03
CA SER A 109 -2.43 -3.49 -6.28
C SER A 109 -2.43 -3.20 -7.77
N ASN A 110 -3.25 -2.24 -8.19
CA ASN A 110 -3.34 -1.78 -9.58
C ASN A 110 -2.67 -0.42 -9.71
N VAL A 111 -1.47 -0.41 -10.32
CA VAL A 111 -0.67 0.81 -10.49
C VAL A 111 -0.59 1.12 -11.99
N SER A 112 -1.24 2.19 -12.42
CA SER A 112 -1.22 2.60 -13.84
C SER A 112 0.08 3.31 -14.24
N GLY A 113 0.77 3.90 -13.26
CA GLY A 113 2.09 4.52 -13.44
C GLY A 113 3.23 3.56 -13.10
N ALA A 114 4.38 4.12 -12.75
CA ALA A 114 5.52 3.35 -12.28
C ALA A 114 5.35 2.95 -10.80
N LEU A 115 5.77 1.72 -10.47
CA LEU A 115 6.01 1.28 -9.10
C LEU A 115 7.52 1.32 -8.84
N THR A 116 7.95 2.09 -7.84
CA THR A 116 9.36 2.18 -7.43
C THR A 116 9.48 1.78 -5.97
N GLU A 117 10.31 0.77 -5.69
CA GLU A 117 10.54 0.26 -4.35
C GLU A 117 12.04 0.37 -4.02
N LYS A 118 12.38 1.13 -2.98
CA LYS A 118 13.75 1.25 -2.48
C LYS A 118 13.85 0.59 -1.12
N ILE A 119 14.62 -0.50 -1.04
CA ILE A 119 14.76 -1.32 0.17
C ILE A 119 16.25 -1.39 0.49
N SER A 120 16.67 -0.77 1.59
CA SER A 120 18.07 -0.83 2.05
C SER A 120 18.45 -2.20 2.61
N GLY A 121 17.48 -2.90 3.19
CA GLY A 121 17.63 -4.27 3.66
C GLY A 121 17.35 -5.29 2.57
N ILE A 122 16.70 -6.39 2.93
CA ILE A 122 16.39 -7.48 2.01
C ILE A 122 14.94 -7.41 1.59
N ARG A 123 14.68 -7.48 0.28
CA ARG A 123 13.36 -7.86 -0.24
C ARG A 123 13.21 -9.38 -0.14
N ARG A 124 12.34 -9.86 0.75
CA ARG A 124 12.03 -11.29 0.88
C ARG A 124 10.62 -11.58 0.39
N SER A 125 10.50 -12.23 -0.77
CA SER A 125 9.24 -12.79 -1.28
C SER A 125 9.23 -14.31 -1.02
N VAL A 126 8.28 -14.80 -0.22
CA VAL A 126 8.07 -16.24 0.01
C VAL A 126 6.67 -16.57 -0.45
N ALA A 127 6.58 -17.31 -1.55
CA ALA A 127 5.33 -17.71 -2.18
C ALA A 127 5.45 -19.15 -2.69
N GLN A 128 4.32 -19.84 -2.83
CA GLN A 128 4.30 -21.16 -3.48
C GLN A 128 4.73 -21.06 -4.95
N ALA A 129 4.35 -19.98 -5.64
CA ALA A 129 4.76 -19.65 -6.99
C ALA A 129 4.99 -18.13 -7.11
N GLN A 130 5.98 -17.74 -7.91
CA GLN A 130 6.30 -16.35 -8.24
C GLN A 130 6.26 -16.17 -9.75
N GLN A 131 5.57 -15.14 -10.21
CA GLN A 131 5.57 -14.71 -11.61
C GLN A 131 6.17 -13.31 -11.73
N LEU A 132 6.98 -13.11 -12.76
CA LEU A 132 7.53 -11.82 -13.17
C LEU A 132 7.29 -11.71 -14.67
N ILE A 133 6.23 -11.01 -15.05
CA ILE A 133 5.76 -10.93 -16.44
C ILE A 133 5.91 -9.48 -16.89
N ALA A 134 6.84 -9.25 -17.81
CA ALA A 134 7.09 -7.97 -18.44
C ALA A 134 7.63 -8.20 -19.86
N PRO A 135 7.53 -7.21 -20.77
CA PRO A 135 8.18 -7.30 -22.07
C PRO A 135 9.69 -7.55 -21.96
N VAL A 136 10.32 -6.99 -20.93
CA VAL A 136 11.76 -7.09 -20.67
C VAL A 136 12.00 -7.21 -19.15
N VAL A 137 12.92 -8.07 -18.74
CA VAL A 137 13.30 -8.29 -17.33
C VAL A 137 14.79 -8.00 -17.13
N LYS A 138 15.08 -7.28 -16.04
CA LYS A 138 16.43 -7.01 -15.55
C LYS A 138 16.59 -7.51 -14.12
N LEU A 139 17.66 -8.26 -13.87
CA LEU A 139 18.02 -8.72 -12.54
C LEU A 139 19.53 -8.52 -12.34
N GLY A 140 19.92 -7.66 -11.39
CA GLY A 140 21.33 -7.32 -11.18
C GLY A 140 21.51 -5.85 -10.81
N SER A 141 22.55 -5.21 -11.35
CA SER A 141 22.85 -3.79 -11.15
C SER A 141 22.27 -2.92 -12.26
N GLU A 142 22.53 -1.61 -12.22
CA GLU A 142 22.17 -0.69 -13.31
C GLU A 142 22.90 -1.02 -14.62
N GLU A 143 24.08 -1.62 -14.54
CA GLU A 143 24.92 -1.99 -15.69
C GLU A 143 24.78 -3.46 -16.08
N ILE A 144 24.63 -4.37 -15.10
CA ILE A 144 24.67 -5.81 -15.33
C ILE A 144 23.28 -6.42 -15.15
N ASN A 145 22.81 -7.13 -16.17
CA ASN A 145 21.66 -8.01 -16.10
C ASN A 145 22.13 -9.47 -16.07
N VAL A 146 22.05 -10.15 -14.92
CA VAL A 146 22.54 -11.53 -14.76
C VAL A 146 21.86 -12.52 -15.71
N LEU A 147 20.69 -12.18 -16.26
CA LEU A 147 20.00 -13.02 -17.24
C LEU A 147 20.76 -13.09 -18.57
N THR A 148 21.61 -12.11 -18.92
CA THR A 148 22.46 -12.16 -20.13
C THR A 148 23.41 -13.35 -20.11
N LEU A 149 23.80 -13.82 -18.92
CA LEU A 149 24.63 -15.03 -18.77
C LEU A 149 23.98 -16.25 -19.44
N LEU A 150 22.64 -16.33 -19.47
CA LEU A 150 21.93 -17.42 -20.14
C LEU A 150 22.18 -17.41 -21.65
N THR A 151 22.16 -16.23 -22.28
CA THR A 151 22.44 -16.09 -23.72
C THR A 151 23.92 -16.15 -24.04
N ASP A 152 24.78 -15.64 -23.18
CA ASP A 152 26.24 -15.74 -23.34
C ASP A 152 26.69 -17.21 -23.26
N THR A 153 26.06 -17.99 -22.37
CA THR A 153 26.28 -19.44 -22.32
C THR A 153 25.88 -20.13 -23.62
N LEU A 154 24.81 -19.68 -24.30
CA LEU A 154 24.43 -20.22 -25.61
C LEU A 154 25.48 -19.91 -26.69
N ASP A 155 26.15 -18.75 -26.62
CA ASP A 155 27.26 -18.43 -27.53
C ASP A 155 28.46 -19.33 -27.28
N VAL A 156 28.88 -19.50 -26.02
CA VAL A 156 30.00 -20.39 -25.68
C VAL A 156 29.72 -21.83 -26.12
N VAL A 157 28.49 -22.33 -25.94
CA VAL A 157 28.09 -23.67 -26.43
C VAL A 157 28.09 -23.74 -27.95
N ARG A 158 27.69 -22.66 -28.64
CA ARG A 158 27.76 -22.57 -30.12
C ARG A 158 29.21 -22.71 -30.59
N GLU A 159 30.12 -21.93 -30.02
CA GLU A 159 31.55 -21.93 -30.36
C GLU A 159 32.19 -23.30 -30.10
N LEU A 160 31.83 -23.94 -28.98
CA LEU A 160 32.27 -25.29 -28.68
C LEU A 160 31.78 -26.30 -29.72
N ALA A 161 30.50 -26.22 -30.12
CA ALA A 161 29.94 -27.10 -31.13
C ALA A 161 30.55 -26.87 -32.52
N GLU A 162 30.85 -25.63 -32.90
CA GLU A 162 31.55 -25.30 -34.15
C GLU A 162 33.01 -25.82 -34.13
N THR A 163 33.68 -25.69 -32.99
CA THR A 163 35.02 -26.25 -32.78
C THR A 163 34.98 -27.78 -32.91
N ALA A 164 34.00 -28.45 -32.29
CA ALA A 164 33.82 -29.89 -32.41
C ALA A 164 33.39 -30.33 -33.81
N ALA A 165 32.64 -29.52 -34.57
CA ALA A 165 32.31 -29.84 -35.96
C ALA A 165 33.55 -29.80 -36.87
N SER A 166 34.50 -28.90 -36.56
CA SER A 166 35.71 -28.65 -37.36
C SER A 166 36.96 -29.38 -36.87
N HIS A 167 36.95 -29.98 -35.67
CA HIS A 167 38.11 -30.69 -35.14
C HIS A 167 38.47 -31.92 -36.00
N THR A 168 39.78 -32.16 -36.14
CA THR A 168 40.31 -33.30 -36.89
C THR A 168 41.53 -33.90 -36.16
N HIS A 169 41.81 -35.18 -36.38
CA HIS A 169 43.05 -35.82 -35.92
C HIS A 169 43.95 -36.19 -37.11
N PRO A 170 45.30 -36.10 -36.99
CA PRO A 170 46.25 -36.32 -38.09
C PRO A 170 46.16 -37.65 -38.86
N ASN A 171 45.46 -38.67 -38.36
CA ASN A 171 45.30 -39.97 -39.04
C ASN A 171 43.87 -40.52 -39.03
N THR A 172 42.92 -39.79 -38.45
CA THR A 172 41.50 -40.22 -38.34
C THR A 172 40.56 -39.29 -39.11
N GLY A 173 41.01 -38.06 -39.41
CA GLY A 173 40.20 -37.07 -40.12
C GLY A 173 39.17 -36.39 -39.21
N ALA A 174 38.12 -35.84 -39.81
CA ALA A 174 37.02 -35.21 -39.10
C ALA A 174 36.08 -36.24 -38.47
N SER A 175 35.36 -35.84 -37.43
CA SER A 175 34.33 -36.69 -36.83
C SER A 175 33.20 -36.99 -37.83
N GLY A 176 32.75 -38.25 -37.88
CA GLY A 176 31.54 -38.64 -38.63
C GLY A 176 30.24 -37.98 -38.12
N GLN A 177 30.30 -37.29 -36.97
CA GLN A 177 29.18 -36.57 -36.36
C GLN A 177 29.23 -35.05 -36.60
N ALA A 178 30.14 -34.55 -37.44
CA ALA A 178 30.32 -33.11 -37.67
C ALA A 178 29.01 -32.36 -37.97
N ALA A 179 28.14 -32.93 -38.82
CA ALA A 179 26.85 -32.34 -39.15
C ALA A 179 25.90 -32.19 -37.94
N GLN A 180 25.99 -33.12 -36.98
CA GLN A 180 25.19 -33.08 -35.75
C GLN A 180 25.69 -31.96 -34.81
N PHE A 181 27.01 -31.74 -34.76
CA PHE A 181 27.58 -30.61 -34.02
C PHE A 181 27.17 -29.27 -34.64
N THR A 182 27.24 -29.12 -35.97
CA THR A 182 26.74 -27.92 -36.66
C THR A 182 25.25 -27.68 -36.40
N ALA A 183 24.43 -28.74 -36.42
CA ALA A 183 23.02 -28.63 -36.07
C ALA A 183 22.81 -28.15 -34.62
N THR A 184 23.67 -28.55 -33.70
CA THR A 184 23.66 -28.08 -32.30
C THR A 184 23.99 -26.59 -32.20
N ALA A 185 25.02 -26.13 -32.92
CA ALA A 185 25.37 -24.70 -33.03
C ALA A 185 24.22 -23.85 -33.60
N ASN A 186 23.54 -24.34 -34.64
CA ASN A 186 22.37 -23.64 -35.20
C ASN A 186 21.20 -23.56 -34.20
N LYS A 187 21.01 -24.62 -33.40
CA LYS A 187 19.96 -24.66 -32.36
C LYS A 187 20.21 -23.64 -31.27
N THR A 188 21.45 -23.46 -30.80
CA THR A 188 21.76 -22.42 -29.79
C THR A 188 21.50 -21.03 -30.33
N GLY A 189 21.85 -20.75 -31.58
CA GLY A 189 21.51 -19.48 -32.26
C GLY A 189 20.01 -19.21 -32.29
N THR A 190 19.20 -20.23 -32.59
CA THR A 190 17.72 -20.11 -32.58
C THR A 190 17.18 -19.79 -31.18
N LEU A 191 17.70 -20.45 -30.14
CA LEU A 191 17.29 -20.21 -28.76
C LEU A 191 17.67 -18.80 -28.29
N LYS A 192 18.87 -18.33 -28.63
CA LYS A 192 19.32 -16.97 -28.31
C LYS A 192 18.41 -15.93 -28.95
N SER A 193 18.06 -16.08 -30.23
CA SER A 193 17.10 -15.19 -30.91
C SER A 193 15.70 -15.21 -30.28
N LYS A 194 15.26 -16.37 -29.76
CA LYS A 194 13.96 -16.51 -29.11
C LYS A 194 13.90 -15.78 -27.75
N TYR A 195 14.96 -15.89 -26.94
CA TYR A 195 14.94 -15.38 -25.56
C TYR A 195 15.61 -14.03 -25.36
N GLY A 196 16.52 -13.64 -26.26
CA GLY A 196 17.23 -12.36 -26.21
C GLY A 196 16.33 -11.13 -26.00
N PRO A 197 15.18 -11.00 -26.71
CA PRO A 197 14.30 -9.85 -26.55
C PRO A 197 13.68 -9.66 -25.16
N LEU A 198 13.68 -10.69 -24.31
CA LEU A 198 13.11 -10.62 -22.95
C LEU A 198 14.12 -10.14 -21.90
N ILE A 199 15.39 -10.01 -22.27
CA ILE A 199 16.50 -9.66 -21.38
C ILE A 199 16.88 -8.21 -21.68
N ALA A 200 16.82 -7.35 -20.65
CA ALA A 200 17.20 -5.94 -20.75
C ALA A 200 18.70 -5.76 -20.93
#